data_AF-G3PHB4-F1
#
_entry.id   AF-G3PHB4-F1
#
_cell.length_a   1.000
_cell.length_b   1.000
_cell.length_c   1.000
_cell.angle_alpha   90.00
_cell.angle_beta   90.00
_cell.angle_gamma   90.00
#
_symmetry.space_group_name_H-M   'P 1'
#
loop_
_entity.id
_entity.type
_entity.pdbx_description
1 polymer ?
#
loop_
_entity_poly.entity_id
_entity_poly.type
_entity_poly.pdbx_seq_one_letter_code
_entity_poly.pdbx_strand_id
1 'polypeptide(L)'
;MKLLPAHPELWACLLVLCVSQPGETEAGDPDVCDMESRDPGNIEPKFSSGKENVEMAEVNDNFRCLFHPTNVLNCSWSFHTLHEDAQLFVHIRICDGDGEVNHTNLSSEERVGSLSFTLHHNVMLYVILHFNITLHGNWTVYTTEYSMDFLEVLPPPQNITASFRDGSLLVTWDLPQRRTVCNDDCLQYQLDLGDQESPKLVHGTLSYTETNADPTYNYSVTLRTRKTIDCQESSHWSVWSDPIKVEPLVYRLNTLVIFSISLGIPMILLAGLLLLRHQRVCSVLFPPIPRPPLKYKGILEKGDTFNLWHPAAPAEPEITKVLETEQKPEKT
;
A
#
# COMPACT_ATOMS: atom_id res chain seq x y z
N MET A 1 88.18 -7.91 73.43
CA MET A 1 87.24 -7.36 72.42
C MET A 1 85.97 -6.99 73.18
N LYS A 2 85.46 -5.77 73.26
CA LYS A 2 85.51 -4.59 72.39
C LYS A 2 85.53 -3.32 73.27
N LEU A 3 86.23 -2.30 72.79
CA LEU A 3 86.22 -0.92 73.29
C LEU A 3 85.10 -0.14 72.56
N LEU A 4 84.24 0.53 73.35
CA LEU A 4 83.83 1.96 73.25
C LEU A 4 83.28 2.51 71.89
N PRO A 5 82.78 3.76 71.80
CA PRO A 5 81.55 4.29 72.41
C PRO A 5 80.77 5.26 71.46
N ALA A 6 79.78 5.94 72.05
CA ALA A 6 79.41 7.36 71.83
C ALA A 6 78.53 7.77 70.61
N HIS A 7 77.26 8.00 70.97
CA HIS A 7 76.54 9.29 70.89
C HIS A 7 75.98 9.83 69.55
N PRO A 8 74.99 10.75 69.62
CA PRO A 8 73.76 10.74 68.83
C PRO A 8 73.73 11.87 67.79
N GLU A 9 72.69 11.92 66.96
CA GLU A 9 71.92 13.13 66.60
C GLU A 9 70.99 12.85 65.42
N LEU A 10 70.01 13.73 65.33
CA LEU A 10 68.84 13.79 64.47
C LEU A 10 69.14 14.03 62.97
N TRP A 11 68.08 13.78 62.18
CA TRP A 11 67.70 14.42 60.92
C TRP A 11 68.20 13.87 59.57
N ALA A 12 67.20 13.27 58.90
CA ALA A 12 66.61 13.77 57.65
C ALA A 12 67.03 13.14 56.31
N CYS A 13 65.95 12.88 55.56
CA CYS A 13 65.83 12.83 54.10
C CYS A 13 66.19 11.52 53.38
N LEU A 14 65.10 10.84 52.98
CA LEU A 14 64.76 10.52 51.59
C LEU A 14 65.89 9.99 50.69
N LEU A 15 65.75 8.71 50.29
CA LEU A 15 65.75 8.21 48.90
C LEU A 15 65.42 6.70 48.98
N VAL A 16 64.17 6.33 48.67
CA VAL A 16 63.79 5.63 47.43
C VAL A 16 64.47 4.26 47.28
N LEU A 17 63.69 3.19 47.40
CA LEU A 17 63.63 2.10 46.41
C LEU A 17 62.46 1.14 46.73
N CYS A 18 61.40 1.32 45.93
CA CYS A 18 60.51 0.31 45.34
C CYS A 18 60.10 -0.93 46.16
N VAL A 19 58.82 -0.94 46.59
CA VAL A 19 57.93 -2.07 46.28
C VAL A 19 56.65 -1.47 45.71
N SER A 20 56.51 -1.57 44.39
CA SER A 20 55.34 -1.18 43.63
C SER A 20 54.25 -2.23 43.85
N GLN A 21 53.20 -1.86 44.59
CA GLN A 21 51.88 -2.43 44.33
C GLN A 21 51.34 -1.74 43.07
N PRO A 22 50.85 -2.46 42.05
CA PRO A 22 50.08 -1.82 40.99
C PRO A 22 48.76 -1.40 41.60
N GLY A 23 48.62 -0.08 41.78
CA GLY A 23 47.37 0.58 42.08
C GLY A 23 46.38 0.36 40.95
N GLU A 24 45.13 0.29 41.37
CA GLU A 24 43.92 0.38 40.59
C GLU A 24 44.08 1.42 39.46
N THR A 25 43.90 0.96 38.23
CA THR A 25 43.36 1.79 37.16
C THR A 25 42.06 1.13 36.76
N GLU A 26 41.05 1.27 37.63
CA GLU A 26 39.69 1.43 37.15
C GLU A 26 39.72 2.70 36.29
N ALA A 27 40.04 2.53 35.01
CA ALA A 27 39.59 3.48 34.01
C ALA A 27 38.07 3.36 34.05
N GLY A 28 37.43 4.29 34.79
CA GLY A 28 35.99 4.40 34.79
C GLY A 28 35.51 4.38 33.35
N ASP A 29 34.68 3.40 33.02
CA ASP A 29 33.90 3.40 31.80
C ASP A 29 33.17 4.76 31.82
N PRO A 30 33.49 5.71 30.92
CA PRO A 30 32.77 6.98 30.91
C PRO A 30 31.30 6.64 30.75
N ASP A 31 30.44 7.20 31.60
CA ASP A 31 29.01 6.89 31.61
C ASP A 31 28.50 7.04 30.17
N VAL A 32 28.17 5.92 29.53
CA VAL A 32 27.99 5.90 28.07
C VAL A 32 26.76 6.73 27.67
N CYS A 33 25.85 6.93 28.62
CA CYS A 33 24.68 7.77 28.49
C CYS A 33 24.93 9.25 28.86
N ASP A 34 26.18 9.69 29.12
CA ASP A 34 26.50 11.11 29.32
C ASP A 34 26.33 11.88 28.01
N MET A 35 25.23 12.65 27.97
CA MET A 35 24.72 13.39 26.80
C MET A 35 25.52 14.66 26.43
N GLU A 36 26.68 14.91 27.05
CA GLU A 36 27.23 16.27 27.07
C GLU A 36 28.02 16.70 25.82
N SER A 37 28.06 15.91 24.72
CA SER A 37 28.86 16.33 23.55
C SER A 37 28.55 15.74 22.17
N ARG A 38 27.53 14.91 21.97
CA ARG A 38 27.30 14.25 20.67
C ARG A 38 26.13 14.84 19.90
N ASP A 39 26.37 15.10 18.62
CA ASP A 39 25.39 15.63 17.68
C ASP A 39 24.47 14.47 17.24
N PRO A 40 23.13 14.53 17.49
CA PRO A 40 22.24 13.41 17.19
C PRO A 40 22.23 13.10 15.69
N GLY A 41 22.41 11.81 15.35
CA GLY A 41 22.46 11.32 13.97
C GLY A 41 23.86 11.27 13.35
N ASN A 42 24.88 11.89 13.95
CA ASN A 42 26.25 11.80 13.43
C ASN A 42 26.95 10.53 13.90
N ILE A 43 27.54 9.80 12.94
CA ILE A 43 28.37 8.63 13.23
C ILE A 43 29.77 9.13 13.64
N GLU A 44 30.34 8.62 14.73
CA GLU A 44 31.72 8.90 15.10
C GLU A 44 32.56 7.63 14.99
N PRO A 45 33.43 7.49 13.97
CA PRO A 45 34.33 6.35 13.85
C PRO A 45 35.55 6.53 14.77
N LYS A 46 35.88 5.49 15.55
CA LYS A 46 37.14 5.37 16.31
C LYS A 46 37.98 4.22 15.78
N PHE A 47 39.27 4.48 15.54
CA PHE A 47 40.22 3.53 14.95
C PHE A 47 41.33 3.14 15.94
N SER A 48 41.83 1.91 15.84
CA SER A 48 43.01 1.48 16.60
C SER A 48 44.35 1.86 15.94
N SER A 49 44.37 2.06 14.62
CA SER A 49 45.54 2.40 13.80
C SER A 49 45.08 2.81 12.40
N GLY A 50 45.59 3.92 11.88
CA GLY A 50 45.03 4.63 10.71
C GLY A 50 44.99 3.83 9.41
N LYS A 51 43.77 3.44 8.99
CA LYS A 51 43.18 3.70 7.68
C LYS A 51 41.73 3.19 7.66
N GLU A 52 40.85 3.99 7.09
CA GLU A 52 39.44 3.69 6.83
C GLU A 52 39.35 2.56 5.79
N ASN A 53 38.73 1.43 6.15
CA ASN A 53 38.51 0.31 5.23
C ASN A 53 37.03 0.11 4.88
N VAL A 54 36.10 0.81 5.56
CA VAL A 54 34.66 0.79 5.31
C VAL A 54 34.18 2.23 5.32
N GLU A 55 33.63 2.70 4.20
CA GLU A 55 33.10 4.05 4.07
C GLU A 55 31.91 4.24 5.04
N MET A 56 31.92 5.35 5.76
CA MET A 56 30.95 5.75 6.79
C MET A 56 29.47 5.69 6.34
N ALA A 57 29.20 5.85 5.04
CA ALA A 57 27.86 5.75 4.45
C ALA A 57 27.32 4.30 4.39
N GLU A 58 28.21 3.31 4.22
CA GLU A 58 27.80 1.90 4.13
C GLU A 58 27.27 1.35 5.46
N VAL A 59 27.66 1.95 6.60
CA VAL A 59 27.19 1.51 7.92
C VAL A 59 25.74 1.96 8.19
N ASN A 60 25.38 3.18 7.78
CA ASN A 60 24.03 3.73 7.94
C ASN A 60 22.99 2.98 7.08
N ASP A 61 23.38 2.53 5.88
CA ASP A 61 22.47 1.77 5.00
C ASP A 61 22.23 0.34 5.51
N ASN A 62 23.24 -0.23 6.18
CA ASN A 62 23.25 -1.64 6.59
C ASN A 62 22.68 -1.87 7.99
N PHE A 63 22.56 -0.86 8.84
CA PHE A 63 21.94 -0.96 10.16
C PHE A 63 20.71 -0.07 10.27
N ARG A 64 19.61 -0.60 10.80
CA ARG A 64 18.33 0.12 10.90
C ARG A 64 17.62 -0.19 12.20
N CYS A 65 17.14 0.85 12.90
CA CYS A 65 16.21 0.71 14.02
C CYS A 65 14.87 1.37 13.68
N LEU A 66 13.77 0.74 14.09
CA LEU A 66 12.40 1.23 13.91
C LEU A 66 11.66 1.12 15.24
N PHE A 67 11.07 2.23 15.69
CA PHE A 67 10.26 2.26 16.90
C PHE A 67 8.78 2.25 16.57
N HIS A 68 8.11 1.13 16.86
CA HIS A 68 6.73 0.90 16.47
C HIS A 68 5.72 1.48 17.48
N PRO A 69 4.48 1.74 17.03
CA PRO A 69 3.39 2.20 17.91
C PRO A 69 3.11 1.27 19.09
N THR A 70 3.45 -0.02 18.97
CA THR A 70 3.31 -1.04 20.02
C THR A 70 4.35 -0.94 21.14
N ASN A 71 5.16 0.13 21.18
CA ASN A 71 6.30 0.31 22.09
C ASN A 71 7.41 -0.74 21.91
N VAL A 72 7.57 -1.25 20.68
CA VAL A 72 8.63 -2.19 20.33
C VAL A 72 9.67 -1.48 19.46
N LEU A 73 10.91 -1.44 19.92
CA LEU A 73 12.06 -1.01 19.13
C LEU A 73 12.65 -2.25 18.44
N ASN A 74 12.63 -2.27 17.11
CA ASN A 74 13.20 -3.34 16.32
C ASN A 74 14.42 -2.84 15.57
N CYS A 75 15.57 -3.44 15.82
CA CYS A 75 16.83 -3.11 15.17
C CYS A 75 17.32 -4.29 14.36
N SER A 76 17.71 -4.04 13.11
CA SER A 76 18.18 -5.05 12.17
C SER A 76 19.45 -4.59 11.49
N TRP A 77 20.30 -5.53 11.14
CA TRP A 77 21.54 -5.25 10.42
C TRP A 77 21.81 -6.27 9.34
N SER A 78 22.48 -5.81 8.29
CA SER A 78 22.86 -6.64 7.16
C SER A 78 24.16 -6.16 6.52
N PHE A 79 25.25 -6.83 6.86
CA PHE A 79 26.60 -6.46 6.45
C PHE A 79 27.15 -7.44 5.40
N HIS A 80 26.58 -7.40 4.19
CA HIS A 80 26.96 -8.32 3.12
C HIS A 80 28.34 -8.03 2.51
N THR A 81 28.82 -6.78 2.58
CA THR A 81 30.07 -6.32 1.96
C THR A 81 31.32 -6.61 2.78
N LEU A 82 31.19 -7.03 4.04
CA LEU A 82 32.35 -7.33 4.89
C LEU A 82 33.09 -8.60 4.43
N HIS A 83 34.43 -8.57 4.53
CA HIS A 83 35.30 -9.70 4.15
C HIS A 83 35.01 -10.96 4.98
N GLU A 84 35.20 -12.18 4.43
CA GLU A 84 34.88 -13.46 5.10
C GLU A 84 35.45 -13.59 6.52
N ASP A 85 36.65 -13.05 6.73
CA ASP A 85 37.37 -13.11 8.01
C ASP A 85 37.04 -11.97 9.00
N ALA A 86 36.07 -11.10 8.68
CA ALA A 86 35.68 -10.01 9.56
C ALA A 86 34.76 -10.51 10.68
N GLN A 87 35.08 -10.14 11.93
CA GLN A 87 34.21 -10.38 13.09
C GLN A 87 33.43 -9.11 13.42
N LEU A 88 32.11 -9.26 13.56
CA LEU A 88 31.18 -8.18 13.87
C LEU A 88 30.64 -8.33 15.30
N PHE A 89 30.81 -7.27 16.08
CA PHE A 89 30.21 -7.15 17.40
C PHE A 89 29.23 -5.98 17.39
N VAL A 90 27.98 -6.27 17.72
CA VAL A 90 26.90 -5.30 17.77
C VAL A 90 26.52 -5.07 19.22
N HIS A 91 26.63 -3.81 19.65
CA HIS A 91 26.30 -3.35 20.98
C HIS A 91 25.18 -2.32 20.85
N ILE A 92 24.01 -2.63 21.41
CA ILE A 92 22.86 -1.73 21.41
C ILE A 92 22.61 -1.32 22.85
N ARG A 93 22.61 -0.01 23.10
CA ARG A 93 22.30 0.61 24.38
C ARG A 93 21.11 1.53 24.23
N ILE A 94 20.21 1.46 25.19
CA ILE A 94 19.03 2.30 25.27
C ILE A 94 19.19 3.12 26.54
N CYS A 95 19.35 4.42 26.38
CA CYS A 95 19.54 5.37 27.47
C CYS A 95 18.26 6.17 27.69
N ASP A 96 18.00 6.50 28.95
CA ASP A 96 17.08 7.57 29.35
C ASP A 96 17.86 8.72 30.00
N GLY A 97 17.13 9.76 30.43
CA GLY A 97 17.73 10.91 31.11
C GLY A 97 18.41 10.61 32.45
N ASP A 98 18.16 9.43 33.03
CA ASP A 98 18.65 9.01 34.34
C ASP A 98 19.72 7.90 34.25
N GLY A 99 19.97 7.34 33.05
CA GLY A 99 21.03 6.36 32.77
C GLY A 99 20.67 5.30 31.72
N GLU A 100 21.34 4.15 31.78
CA GLU A 100 21.09 3.03 30.86
C GLU A 100 19.84 2.24 31.26
N VAL A 101 18.86 2.15 30.36
CA VAL A 101 17.60 1.40 30.56
C VAL A 101 17.75 -0.06 30.14
N ASN A 102 18.43 -0.29 29.03
CA ASN A 102 18.63 -1.64 28.50
C ASN A 102 19.89 -1.71 27.65
N HIS A 103 20.53 -2.86 27.66
CA HIS A 103 21.74 -3.11 26.91
C HIS A 103 21.80 -4.54 26.43
N THR A 104 22.30 -4.73 25.22
CA THR A 104 22.56 -6.05 24.68
C THR A 104 23.88 -6.07 23.94
N ASN A 105 24.67 -7.07 24.29
CA ASN A 105 25.91 -7.45 23.63
C ASN A 105 25.64 -8.65 22.74
N LEU A 106 25.69 -8.45 21.43
CA LEU A 106 25.65 -9.51 20.45
C LEU A 106 27.03 -9.63 19.82
N SER A 107 27.74 -10.67 20.21
CA SER A 107 28.87 -11.21 19.43
C SER A 107 28.26 -12.10 18.37
N SER A 108 28.29 -11.67 17.11
CA SER A 108 27.68 -12.44 16.03
C SER A 108 28.73 -12.80 14.97
N GLU A 109 28.90 -14.10 14.71
CA GLU A 109 29.48 -14.54 13.44
C GLU A 109 28.52 -14.24 12.27
N GLU A 110 27.22 -14.08 12.55
CA GLU A 110 26.20 -13.77 11.55
C GLU A 110 26.18 -12.27 11.21
N ARG A 111 26.51 -11.99 9.96
CA ARG A 111 26.50 -10.66 9.31
C ARG A 111 25.12 -10.05 9.18
N VAL A 112 24.09 -10.86 9.38
CA VAL A 112 22.68 -10.48 9.28
C VAL A 112 22.02 -10.86 10.58
N GLY A 113 21.28 -9.93 11.17
CA GLY A 113 20.57 -10.19 12.42
C GLY A 113 19.49 -9.18 12.70
N SER A 114 18.67 -9.49 13.70
CA SER A 114 17.63 -8.60 14.19
C SER A 114 17.39 -8.82 15.67
N LEU A 115 17.13 -7.74 16.40
CA LEU A 115 16.78 -7.77 17.81
C LEU A 115 15.62 -6.82 18.08
N SER A 116 14.72 -7.24 18.96
CA SER A 116 13.57 -6.42 19.36
C SER A 116 13.55 -6.20 20.87
N PHE A 117 13.29 -4.96 21.28
CA PHE A 117 13.17 -4.53 22.65
C PHE A 117 11.77 -4.01 22.91
N THR A 118 11.14 -4.47 23.99
CA THR A 118 9.88 -3.87 24.45
C THR A 118 10.20 -2.78 25.46
N LEU A 119 9.75 -1.57 25.18
CA LEU A 119 10.02 -0.40 26.01
C LEU A 119 8.75 -0.04 26.79
N HIS A 120 8.91 0.36 28.06
CA HIS A 120 7.78 0.63 28.96
C HIS A 120 7.72 2.09 29.41
N HIS A 121 8.69 2.93 29.02
CA HIS A 121 8.83 4.29 29.51
C HIS A 121 8.50 5.35 28.45
N ASN A 122 7.86 6.44 28.93
CA ASN A 122 7.44 7.63 28.17
C ASN A 122 8.43 8.79 28.30
N VAL A 123 9.70 8.52 28.62
CA VAL A 123 10.74 9.56 28.74
C VAL A 123 11.40 9.77 27.38
N MET A 124 12.07 10.90 27.19
CA MET A 124 12.99 11.07 26.05
C MET A 124 14.07 10.00 26.13
N LEU A 125 14.01 9.07 25.18
CA LEU A 125 14.89 7.94 25.08
C LEU A 125 15.84 8.17 23.91
N TYR A 126 17.11 7.84 24.13
CA TYR A 126 18.14 7.81 23.10
C TYR A 126 18.59 6.38 22.89
N VAL A 127 18.80 6.00 21.64
CA VAL A 127 19.36 4.71 21.27
C VAL A 127 20.79 4.96 20.82
N ILE A 128 21.74 4.45 21.59
CA ILE A 128 23.16 4.50 21.27
C ILE A 128 23.56 3.14 20.70
N LEU A 129 24.08 3.18 19.49
CA LEU A 129 24.45 2.02 18.70
C LEU A 129 25.95 2.01 18.50
N HIS A 130 26.60 0.94 18.94
CA HIS A 130 28.03 0.74 18.85
C HIS A 130 28.28 -0.52 18.01
N PHE A 131 28.94 -0.35 16.87
CA PHE A 131 29.37 -1.46 16.00
C PHE A 131 30.88 -1.57 16.06
N ASN A 132 31.38 -2.69 16.54
CA ASN A 132 32.80 -2.98 16.46
C ASN A 132 33.04 -4.00 15.36
N ILE A 133 33.77 -3.58 14.33
CA ILE A 133 34.22 -4.42 13.24
C ILE A 133 35.70 -4.70 13.45
N THR A 134 36.04 -5.97 13.56
CA THR A 134 37.43 -6.44 13.67
C THR A 134 37.84 -7.18 12.41
N LEU A 135 38.92 -6.72 11.77
CA LEU A 135 39.46 -7.30 10.54
C LEU A 135 40.99 -7.38 10.65
N HIS A 136 41.54 -8.58 10.52
CA HIS A 136 42.99 -8.86 10.55
C HIS A 136 43.74 -8.23 11.75
N GLY A 137 43.10 -8.19 12.93
CA GLY A 137 43.68 -7.63 14.16
C GLY A 137 43.54 -6.12 14.32
N ASN A 138 43.03 -5.41 13.31
CA ASN A 138 42.59 -4.03 13.44
C ASN A 138 41.11 -3.99 13.82
N TRP A 139 40.72 -3.03 14.66
CA TRP A 139 39.33 -2.81 15.02
C TRP A 139 38.89 -1.39 14.66
N THR A 140 37.63 -1.27 14.23
CA THR A 140 36.95 0.00 13.99
C THR A 140 35.63 -0.02 14.74
N VAL A 141 35.42 1.00 15.58
CA VAL A 141 34.13 1.20 16.26
C VAL A 141 33.39 2.33 15.58
N TYR A 142 32.16 2.06 15.14
CA TYR A 142 31.20 3.06 14.70
C TYR A 142 30.21 3.28 15.82
N THR A 143 30.12 4.52 16.30
CA THR A 143 29.10 4.93 17.27
C THR A 143 28.09 5.82 16.56
N THR A 144 26.81 5.49 16.69
CA THR A 144 25.70 6.32 16.20
C THR A 144 24.70 6.51 17.32
N GLU A 145 24.16 7.72 17.42
CA GLU A 145 23.15 8.07 18.39
C GLU A 145 21.88 8.53 17.68
N TYR A 146 20.74 7.93 18.05
CA TYR A 146 19.44 8.32 17.54
C TYR A 146 18.53 8.73 18.69
N SER A 147 17.91 9.91 18.57
CA SER A 147 16.71 10.19 19.37
C SER A 147 15.57 9.28 18.90
N MET A 148 14.82 8.74 19.84
CA MET A 148 13.69 7.85 19.54
C MET A 148 12.61 8.49 18.67
N ASP A 149 12.48 9.82 18.71
CA ASP A 149 11.57 10.59 17.85
C ASP A 149 11.90 10.41 16.36
N PHE A 150 13.19 10.22 16.02
CA PHE A 150 13.68 9.98 14.67
C PHE A 150 13.58 8.51 14.23
N LEU A 151 13.33 7.59 15.15
CA LEU A 151 13.12 6.16 14.86
C LEU A 151 11.64 5.78 14.80
N GLU A 152 10.74 6.68 15.23
CA GLU A 152 9.31 6.44 15.31
C GLU A 152 8.69 6.13 13.93
N VAL A 153 8.04 4.97 13.83
CA VAL A 153 7.16 4.62 12.71
C VAL A 153 5.74 5.02 13.07
N LEU A 154 5.14 5.89 12.27
CA LEU A 154 3.78 6.34 12.49
C LEU A 154 2.76 5.19 12.32
N PRO A 155 1.66 5.17 13.09
CA PRO A 155 0.55 4.28 12.85
C PRO A 155 -0.25 4.73 11.60
N PRO A 156 -1.03 3.83 10.98
CA PRO A 156 -1.97 4.24 9.94
C PRO A 156 -2.95 5.31 10.45
N PRO A 157 -3.38 6.24 9.58
CA PRO A 157 -4.40 7.23 9.91
C PRO A 157 -5.70 6.59 10.41
N GLN A 158 -6.35 7.25 11.36
CA GLN A 158 -7.59 6.76 11.98
C GLN A 158 -8.80 7.55 11.47
N ASN A 159 -10.00 7.03 11.76
CA ASN A 159 -11.28 7.67 11.42
C ASN A 159 -11.37 8.09 9.95
N ILE A 160 -10.92 7.21 9.05
CA ILE A 160 -11.04 7.43 7.62
C ILE A 160 -12.54 7.40 7.28
N THR A 161 -13.01 8.43 6.57
CA THR A 161 -14.37 8.48 6.03
C THR A 161 -14.31 8.81 4.56
N ALA A 162 -15.22 8.22 3.79
CA ALA A 162 -15.30 8.45 2.36
C ALA A 162 -16.78 8.59 1.96
N SER A 163 -17.11 9.66 1.26
CA SER A 163 -18.49 9.96 0.87
C SER A 163 -18.57 10.71 -0.45
N PHE A 164 -19.62 10.46 -1.22
CA PHE A 164 -19.88 11.19 -2.46
C PHE A 164 -20.52 12.54 -2.17
N ARG A 165 -19.98 13.60 -2.76
CA ARG A 165 -20.51 14.97 -2.72
C ARG A 165 -20.44 15.59 -4.10
N ASP A 166 -21.58 15.97 -4.66
CA ASP A 166 -21.69 16.69 -5.94
C ASP A 166 -20.89 16.04 -7.10
N GLY A 167 -20.88 14.70 -7.18
CA GLY A 167 -20.15 13.96 -8.22
C GLY A 167 -18.65 13.79 -7.97
N SER A 168 -18.16 14.12 -6.77
CA SER A 168 -16.79 13.88 -6.32
C SER A 168 -16.78 12.97 -5.11
N LEU A 169 -15.72 12.16 -4.94
CA LEU A 169 -15.51 11.34 -3.76
C LEU A 169 -14.61 12.11 -2.77
N LEU A 170 -15.18 12.52 -1.64
CA LEU A 170 -14.45 13.17 -0.57
C LEU A 170 -13.99 12.11 0.44
N VAL A 171 -12.68 12.04 0.64
CA VAL A 171 -12.03 11.20 1.65
C VAL A 171 -11.43 12.10 2.72
N THR A 172 -11.69 11.83 3.99
CA THR A 172 -11.11 12.55 5.14
C THR A 172 -10.58 11.56 6.17
N TRP A 173 -9.62 11.97 6.97
CA TRP A 173 -9.03 11.16 8.04
C TRP A 173 -8.54 12.05 9.18
N ASP A 174 -8.33 11.44 10.34
CA ASP A 174 -7.75 12.13 11.49
C ASP A 174 -6.22 12.06 11.47
N LEU A 175 -5.60 12.99 12.19
CA LEU A 175 -4.16 13.01 12.41
C LEU A 175 -3.73 11.68 13.06
N PRO A 176 -2.71 10.98 12.52
CA PRO A 176 -2.23 9.76 13.13
C PRO A 176 -1.71 10.04 14.54
N GLN A 177 -1.87 9.06 15.44
CA GLN A 177 -1.29 9.17 16.79
C GLN A 177 0.23 9.24 16.69
N ARG A 178 0.83 10.19 17.41
CA ARG A 178 2.27 10.46 17.40
C ARG A 178 2.75 10.69 18.82
N ARG A 179 3.98 10.29 19.11
CA ARG A 179 4.65 10.60 20.39
C ARG A 179 5.20 12.03 20.38
N THR A 180 5.81 12.40 19.26
CA THR A 180 6.42 13.72 19.07
C THR A 180 5.49 14.64 18.31
N VAL A 181 5.34 15.86 18.82
CA VAL A 181 4.61 16.91 18.09
C VAL A 181 5.51 17.45 16.97
N CYS A 182 5.13 17.23 15.71
CA CYS A 182 5.69 17.89 14.54
C CYS A 182 4.61 18.68 13.77
N ASN A 183 5.01 19.53 12.82
CA ASN A 183 4.05 20.26 11.99
C ASN A 183 3.28 19.29 11.07
N ASP A 184 2.07 19.66 10.67
CA ASP A 184 1.26 18.81 9.76
C ASP A 184 1.94 18.67 8.40
N ASP A 185 2.71 19.68 7.97
CA ASP A 185 3.57 19.65 6.78
C ASP A 185 4.66 18.58 6.84
N CYS A 186 4.98 18.04 8.03
CA CYS A 186 5.88 16.89 8.13
C CYS A 186 5.24 15.58 7.73
N LEU A 187 3.92 15.55 7.48
CA LEU A 187 3.18 14.33 7.22
C LEU A 187 2.88 14.18 5.72
N GLN A 188 3.26 13.02 5.21
CA GLN A 188 2.90 12.58 3.88
C GLN A 188 2.02 11.35 3.96
N TYR A 189 0.93 11.38 3.20
CA TYR A 189 -0.04 10.30 3.11
C TYR A 189 0.01 9.68 1.73
N GLN A 190 -0.28 8.38 1.68
CA GLN A 190 -0.54 7.66 0.46
C GLN A 190 -1.94 7.07 0.51
N LEU A 191 -2.74 7.41 -0.49
CA LEU A 191 -4.15 7.05 -0.63
C LEU A 191 -4.31 6.09 -1.80
N ASP A 192 -4.87 4.92 -1.53
CA ASP A 192 -5.30 3.97 -2.55
C ASP A 192 -6.83 3.88 -2.52
N LEU A 193 -7.46 4.10 -3.68
CA LEU A 193 -8.92 4.07 -3.85
C LEU A 193 -9.43 2.68 -4.27
N GLY A 194 -8.52 1.73 -4.56
CA GLY A 194 -8.85 0.38 -4.99
C GLY A 194 -9.39 0.31 -6.43
N ASP A 195 -9.21 1.36 -7.22
CA ASP A 195 -9.68 1.52 -8.61
C ASP A 195 -8.68 1.01 -9.66
N GLN A 196 -7.67 0.26 -9.24
CA GLN A 196 -6.51 -0.20 -10.04
C GLN A 196 -5.57 0.93 -10.49
N GLU A 197 -5.82 2.18 -10.09
CA GLU A 197 -4.87 3.26 -10.34
C GLU A 197 -3.71 3.23 -9.34
N SER A 198 -2.64 3.95 -9.67
CA SER A 198 -1.53 4.14 -8.74
C SER A 198 -2.01 4.95 -7.52
N PRO A 199 -1.59 4.59 -6.30
CA PRO A 199 -1.93 5.35 -5.10
C PRO A 199 -1.51 6.82 -5.20
N LYS A 200 -2.39 7.71 -4.76
CA LYS A 200 -2.19 9.16 -4.77
C LYS A 200 -1.37 9.58 -3.56
N LEU A 201 -0.49 10.55 -3.73
CA LEU A 201 0.30 11.14 -2.64
C LEU A 201 -0.35 12.46 -2.21
N VAL A 202 -0.54 12.61 -0.90
CA VAL A 202 -1.15 13.79 -0.28
C VAL A 202 -0.23 14.30 0.81
N HIS A 203 -0.10 15.62 0.94
CA HIS A 203 0.87 16.25 1.84
C HIS A 203 0.19 17.26 2.73
N GLY A 204 0.55 17.29 4.03
CA GLY A 204 0.14 18.36 4.96
C GLY A 204 -1.37 18.60 5.10
N THR A 205 -2.20 17.64 4.68
CA THR A 205 -3.66 17.79 4.64
C THR A 205 -4.34 16.53 5.12
N LEU A 206 -5.56 16.69 5.65
CA LEU A 206 -6.37 15.63 6.25
C LEU A 206 -7.57 15.23 5.39
N SER A 207 -7.57 15.67 4.13
CA SER A 207 -8.65 15.42 3.18
C SER A 207 -8.13 15.35 1.77
N TYR A 208 -8.76 14.50 0.96
CA TYR A 208 -8.54 14.39 -0.46
C TYR A 208 -9.89 14.33 -1.18
N THR A 209 -9.99 14.96 -2.35
CA THR A 209 -11.20 14.94 -3.18
C THR A 209 -10.86 14.39 -4.55
N GLU A 210 -11.42 13.23 -4.89
CA GLU A 210 -11.36 12.69 -6.24
C GLU A 210 -12.49 13.30 -7.07
N THR A 211 -12.11 14.13 -8.04
CA THR A 211 -13.06 14.79 -8.94
C THR A 211 -13.53 13.82 -10.02
N ASN A 212 -14.81 13.88 -10.38
CA ASN A 212 -15.42 13.01 -11.39
C ASN A 212 -15.34 11.51 -11.05
N ALA A 213 -15.42 11.17 -9.76
CA ALA A 213 -15.47 9.79 -9.30
C ALA A 213 -16.79 9.10 -9.76
N ASP A 214 -16.72 7.85 -10.20
CA ASP A 214 -17.89 7.10 -10.66
C ASP A 214 -18.73 6.65 -9.46
N PRO A 215 -19.95 7.21 -9.25
CA PRO A 215 -20.78 6.85 -8.11
C PRO A 215 -21.26 5.39 -8.14
N THR A 216 -21.16 4.71 -9.27
CA THR A 216 -21.57 3.30 -9.41
C THR A 216 -20.46 2.31 -9.05
N TYR A 217 -19.23 2.79 -8.88
CA TYR A 217 -18.08 1.96 -8.56
C TYR A 217 -17.98 1.66 -7.05
N ASN A 218 -17.51 0.46 -6.72
CA ASN A 218 -17.26 0.03 -5.35
C ASN A 218 -15.84 0.42 -4.92
N TYR A 219 -15.66 1.65 -4.46
CA TYR A 219 -14.35 2.10 -3.96
C TYR A 219 -13.96 1.37 -2.67
N SER A 220 -12.67 1.06 -2.55
CA SER A 220 -12.06 0.48 -1.35
C SER A 220 -10.89 1.36 -0.93
N VAL A 221 -11.16 2.27 0.00
CA VAL A 221 -10.22 3.29 0.42
C VAL A 221 -9.27 2.72 1.48
N THR A 222 -7.95 2.80 1.22
CA THR A 222 -6.90 2.52 2.20
C THR A 222 -5.90 3.68 2.27
N LEU A 223 -5.39 3.93 3.47
CA LEU A 223 -4.47 5.03 3.75
C LEU A 223 -3.24 4.55 4.52
N ARG A 224 -2.09 5.12 4.21
CA ARG A 224 -0.89 5.02 5.06
C ARG A 224 -0.19 6.35 5.15
N THR A 225 0.64 6.52 6.16
CA THR A 225 1.31 7.79 6.46
C THR A 225 2.80 7.57 6.75
N ARG A 226 3.59 8.62 6.58
CA ARG A 226 5.00 8.70 6.98
C ARG A 226 5.36 10.14 7.33
N LYS A 227 6.44 10.31 8.08
CA LYS A 227 7.10 11.63 8.16
C LYS A 227 7.92 11.85 6.88
N THR A 228 7.97 13.09 6.41
CA THR A 228 8.83 13.49 5.29
C THR A 228 10.30 13.41 5.69
N ILE A 229 11.18 13.27 4.69
CA ILE A 229 12.63 13.19 4.89
C ILE A 229 13.16 14.46 5.58
N ASP A 230 12.55 15.62 5.31
CA ASP A 230 12.91 16.89 5.94
C ASP A 230 12.62 16.94 7.44
N CYS A 231 11.71 16.09 7.94
CA CYS A 231 11.33 16.04 9.34
C CYS A 231 11.83 14.79 10.07
N GLN A 232 12.31 13.77 9.33
CA GLN A 232 12.82 12.53 9.89
C GLN A 232 13.83 11.90 8.92
N GLU A 233 15.05 11.65 9.41
CA GLU A 233 16.13 11.03 8.64
C GLU A 233 15.73 9.64 8.10
N SER A 234 14.96 8.88 8.89
CA SER A 234 14.40 7.58 8.51
C SER A 234 12.92 7.67 8.12
N SER A 235 12.63 8.02 6.87
CA SER A 235 11.26 8.18 6.36
C SER A 235 10.62 6.82 6.00
N HIS A 236 9.92 6.21 6.97
CA HIS A 236 9.26 4.91 6.80
C HIS A 236 7.73 5.02 6.68
N TRP A 237 7.15 4.27 5.75
CA TRP A 237 5.70 4.14 5.61
C TRP A 237 5.10 3.31 6.74
N SER A 238 3.97 3.77 7.27
CA SER A 238 3.10 2.96 8.11
C SER A 238 2.59 1.75 7.34
N VAL A 239 2.07 0.78 8.09
CA VAL A 239 1.17 -0.24 7.53
C VAL A 239 -0.05 0.48 6.93
N TRP A 240 -0.65 -0.13 5.91
CA TRP A 240 -1.94 0.32 5.39
C TRP A 240 -3.03 0.23 6.45
N SER A 241 -3.94 1.19 6.45
CA SER A 241 -5.17 1.12 7.23
C SER A 241 -6.05 -0.03 6.76
N ASP A 242 -7.00 -0.41 7.60
CA ASP A 242 -8.07 -1.30 7.17
C ASP A 242 -8.86 -0.66 6.00
N PRO A 243 -9.26 -1.45 5.00
CA PRO A 243 -9.98 -0.95 3.83
C PRO A 243 -11.40 -0.54 4.20
N ILE A 244 -11.78 0.67 3.81
CA ILE A 244 -13.15 1.15 3.95
C ILE A 244 -13.84 1.07 2.60
N LYS A 245 -14.94 0.32 2.57
CA LYS A 245 -15.75 0.17 1.37
C LYS A 245 -16.77 1.30 1.29
N VAL A 246 -16.78 2.00 0.17
CA VAL A 246 -17.80 3.00 -0.13
C VAL A 246 -18.91 2.30 -0.89
N GLU A 247 -20.13 2.40 -0.36
CA GLU A 247 -21.29 1.88 -1.08
C GLU A 247 -21.56 2.71 -2.34
N PRO A 248 -21.82 2.06 -3.47
CA PRO A 248 -22.11 2.76 -4.71
C PRO A 248 -23.46 3.48 -4.58
N LEU A 249 -23.53 4.71 -5.07
CA LEU A 249 -24.79 5.42 -5.26
C LEU A 249 -25.54 4.77 -6.43
N VAL A 250 -26.29 3.72 -6.13
CA VAL A 250 -27.21 3.14 -7.11
C VAL A 250 -28.34 4.13 -7.31
N TYR A 251 -28.38 4.78 -8.48
CA TYR A 251 -29.52 5.61 -8.87
C TYR A 251 -30.78 4.75 -8.87
N ARG A 252 -31.54 4.83 -7.79
CA ARG A 252 -32.90 4.28 -7.75
C ARG A 252 -33.76 5.21 -8.58
N LEU A 253 -33.97 4.84 -9.85
CA LEU A 253 -35.00 5.47 -10.67
C LEU A 253 -36.30 5.44 -9.84
N ASN A 254 -36.86 6.62 -9.58
CA ASN A 254 -38.09 6.73 -8.81
C ASN A 254 -39.15 5.86 -9.49
N THR A 255 -39.88 5.06 -8.72
CA THR A 255 -40.95 4.19 -9.22
C THR A 255 -41.91 4.95 -10.13
N LEU A 256 -42.21 6.22 -9.82
CA LEU A 256 -43.03 7.10 -10.65
C LEU A 256 -42.39 7.40 -12.03
N VAL A 257 -41.07 7.57 -12.09
CA VAL A 257 -40.31 7.77 -13.34
C VAL A 257 -40.28 6.49 -14.16
N ILE A 258 -40.15 5.32 -13.51
CA ILE A 258 -40.25 4.03 -14.21
C ILE A 258 -41.65 3.85 -14.81
N PHE A 259 -42.71 4.15 -14.05
CA PHE A 259 -44.09 4.11 -14.55
C PHE A 259 -44.33 5.13 -15.68
N SER A 260 -43.78 6.34 -15.58
CA SER A 260 -43.95 7.37 -16.62
C SER A 260 -43.23 6.98 -17.92
N ILE A 261 -42.05 6.38 -17.85
CA ILE A 261 -41.33 5.88 -19.02
C ILE A 261 -42.07 4.67 -19.62
N SER A 262 -42.43 3.69 -18.78
CA SER A 262 -43.05 2.44 -19.25
C SER A 262 -44.47 2.62 -19.80
N LEU A 263 -45.26 3.58 -19.29
CA LEU A 263 -46.59 3.87 -19.81
C LEU A 263 -46.58 5.00 -20.84
N GLY A 264 -45.76 6.03 -20.63
CA GLY A 264 -45.70 7.21 -21.48
C GLY A 264 -45.13 6.91 -22.87
N ILE A 265 -44.04 6.15 -22.98
CA ILE A 265 -43.42 5.84 -24.28
C ILE A 265 -44.38 5.03 -25.17
N PRO A 266 -45.01 3.93 -24.72
CA PRO A 266 -45.98 3.20 -25.53
C PRO A 266 -47.21 4.03 -25.90
N MET A 267 -47.70 4.89 -24.99
CA MET A 267 -48.85 5.74 -25.27
C MET A 267 -48.54 6.81 -26.33
N ILE A 268 -47.36 7.42 -26.29
CA ILE A 268 -46.91 8.39 -27.30
C ILE A 268 -46.71 7.69 -28.65
N LEU A 269 -46.08 6.50 -28.66
CA LEU A 269 -45.93 5.69 -29.87
C LEU A 269 -47.29 5.33 -30.47
N LEU A 270 -48.23 4.87 -29.64
CA LEU A 270 -49.58 4.51 -30.07
C LEU A 270 -50.33 5.73 -30.63
N ALA A 271 -50.27 6.87 -29.95
CA ALA A 271 -50.86 8.11 -30.43
C ALA A 271 -50.25 8.54 -31.77
N GLY A 272 -48.93 8.44 -31.93
CA GLY A 272 -48.23 8.70 -33.20
C GLY A 272 -48.70 7.78 -34.32
N LEU A 273 -48.81 6.47 -34.07
CA LEU A 273 -49.33 5.49 -35.02
C LEU A 273 -50.79 5.79 -35.42
N LEU A 274 -51.62 6.16 -34.46
CA LEU A 274 -53.02 6.54 -34.72
C LEU A 274 -53.11 7.83 -35.53
N LEU A 275 -52.25 8.82 -35.26
CA LEU A 275 -52.18 10.07 -36.03
C LEU A 275 -51.69 9.82 -37.46
N LEU A 276 -50.66 8.98 -37.66
CA LEU A 276 -50.18 8.58 -38.99
C LEU A 276 -51.28 7.85 -39.78
N ARG A 277 -52.05 7.00 -39.10
CA ARG A 277 -53.22 6.33 -39.68
C ARG A 277 -54.32 7.33 -40.04
N HIS A 278 -54.62 8.27 -39.15
CA HIS A 278 -55.68 9.27 -39.33
C HIS A 278 -55.36 10.31 -40.40
N GLN A 279 -54.12 10.80 -40.44
CA GLN A 279 -53.63 11.77 -41.44
C GLN A 279 -53.48 11.16 -42.85
N ARG A 280 -53.89 9.89 -43.06
CA ARG A 280 -53.83 9.17 -44.34
C ARG A 280 -52.46 9.24 -45.01
N VAL A 281 -51.36 9.32 -44.26
CA VAL A 281 -50.00 9.27 -44.84
C VAL A 281 -49.78 7.93 -45.55
N CYS A 282 -50.48 6.88 -45.11
CA CYS A 282 -50.57 5.60 -45.82
C CYS A 282 -51.14 5.73 -47.24
N SER A 283 -52.04 6.68 -47.51
CA SER A 283 -52.57 6.89 -48.87
C SER A 283 -51.60 7.62 -49.80
N VAL A 284 -50.60 8.32 -49.23
CA VAL A 284 -49.50 8.97 -49.96
C VAL A 284 -48.36 7.99 -50.21
N LEU A 285 -48.01 7.16 -49.22
CA LEU A 285 -46.97 6.12 -49.32
C LEU A 285 -47.43 4.86 -50.07
N PHE A 286 -48.72 4.53 -50.00
CA PHE A 286 -49.36 3.40 -50.69
C PHE A 286 -50.64 3.89 -51.37
N PRO A 287 -50.57 4.49 -52.57
CA PRO A 287 -51.76 4.90 -53.30
C PRO A 287 -52.65 3.68 -53.57
N PRO A 288 -53.99 3.83 -53.50
CA PRO A 288 -54.90 2.75 -53.83
C PRO A 288 -54.62 2.25 -55.25
N ILE A 289 -54.45 0.93 -55.42
CA ILE A 289 -54.22 0.31 -56.73
C ILE A 289 -55.30 0.82 -57.69
N PRO A 290 -54.92 1.45 -58.82
CA PRO A 290 -55.88 2.06 -59.74
C PRO A 290 -56.88 0.99 -60.18
N ARG A 291 -58.17 1.28 -59.98
CA ARG A 291 -59.24 0.37 -60.40
C ARG A 291 -59.22 0.26 -61.92
N PRO A 292 -59.29 -0.95 -62.49
CA PRO A 292 -59.29 -1.11 -63.94
C PRO A 292 -60.50 -0.38 -64.55
N PRO A 293 -60.33 0.25 -65.73
CA PRO A 293 -61.42 0.92 -66.42
C PRO A 293 -62.64 -0.01 -66.62
N LEU A 294 -63.85 0.54 -66.55
CA LEU A 294 -65.12 -0.18 -66.76
C LEU A 294 -65.16 -1.04 -68.04
N LYS A 295 -64.37 -0.68 -69.07
CA LYS A 295 -64.21 -1.44 -70.31
C LYS A 295 -63.68 -2.87 -70.09
N TYR A 296 -62.84 -3.07 -69.06
CA TYR A 296 -62.31 -4.40 -68.71
C TYR A 296 -63.23 -5.18 -67.77
N LYS A 297 -64.14 -4.49 -67.05
CA LYS A 297 -65.16 -5.14 -66.22
C LYS A 297 -66.10 -6.01 -67.06
N GLY A 298 -66.48 -5.50 -68.22
CA GLY A 298 -67.29 -6.26 -69.19
C GLY A 298 -66.55 -7.41 -69.89
N ILE A 299 -65.21 -7.47 -69.83
CA ILE A 299 -64.43 -8.62 -70.35
C ILE A 299 -64.33 -9.71 -69.28
N LEU A 300 -64.13 -9.30 -68.02
CA LEU A 300 -64.05 -10.20 -66.87
C LEU A 300 -65.43 -10.79 -66.50
N GLU A 301 -66.51 -9.99 -66.57
CA GLU A 301 -67.88 -10.46 -66.32
C GLU A 301 -68.46 -11.29 -67.48
N LYS A 302 -67.92 -11.16 -68.71
CA LYS A 302 -68.36 -11.94 -69.88
C LYS A 302 -67.59 -13.26 -70.06
N GLY A 303 -66.66 -13.55 -69.15
CA GLY A 303 -65.84 -14.77 -69.12
C GLY A 303 -66.58 -16.06 -68.76
N ASP A 304 -67.83 -16.00 -68.31
CA ASP A 304 -68.62 -17.19 -67.92
C ASP A 304 -69.16 -18.02 -69.10
N THR A 305 -68.72 -17.78 -70.33
CA THR A 305 -69.10 -18.57 -71.51
C THR A 305 -67.92 -19.14 -72.29
N PHE A 306 -66.86 -19.58 -71.60
CA PHE A 306 -65.93 -20.59 -72.14
C PHE A 306 -66.18 -21.95 -71.51
N ASN A 307 -67.40 -22.47 -71.65
CA ASN A 307 -67.64 -23.90 -71.56
C ASN A 307 -67.26 -24.54 -72.91
N LEU A 308 -65.97 -24.84 -73.12
CA LEU A 308 -65.57 -25.94 -74.00
C LEU A 308 -65.22 -27.15 -73.12
N TRP A 309 -66.26 -27.67 -72.47
CA TRP A 309 -66.30 -29.06 -72.06
C TRP A 309 -66.47 -29.92 -73.31
N HIS A 310 -65.54 -30.84 -73.54
CA HIS A 310 -65.80 -32.01 -74.39
C HIS A 310 -66.42 -33.11 -73.51
N PRO A 311 -67.50 -33.77 -73.97
CA PRO A 311 -68.20 -34.76 -73.17
C PRO A 311 -67.33 -36.01 -72.98
N ALA A 312 -67.09 -36.38 -71.72
CA ALA A 312 -66.51 -37.66 -71.37
C ALA A 312 -67.55 -38.77 -71.62
N ALA A 313 -67.18 -39.76 -72.43
CA ALA A 313 -67.97 -40.98 -72.64
C ALA A 313 -68.00 -41.85 -71.36
N PRO A 314 -69.05 -42.66 -71.15
CA PRO A 314 -69.22 -43.44 -69.92
C PRO A 314 -68.19 -44.57 -69.83
N ALA A 315 -67.73 -44.82 -68.60
CA ALA A 315 -66.73 -45.82 -68.25
C ALA A 315 -67.23 -47.26 -68.49
N GLU A 316 -66.40 -48.07 -69.13
CA GLU A 316 -66.41 -49.53 -69.06
C GLU A 316 -65.25 -49.98 -68.14
N PRO A 317 -65.47 -50.91 -67.20
CA PRO A 317 -64.42 -51.37 -66.28
C PRO A 317 -63.59 -52.48 -66.92
N GLU A 318 -62.25 -52.35 -66.90
CA GLU A 318 -61.35 -53.47 -67.15
C GLU A 318 -60.24 -53.56 -66.09
N ILE A 319 -59.94 -54.80 -65.71
CA ILE A 319 -59.37 -55.26 -64.44
C ILE A 319 -57.86 -55.50 -64.58
N THR A 320 -57.09 -55.29 -63.50
CA THR A 320 -55.81 -55.97 -63.12
C THR A 320 -54.56 -55.64 -63.97
N LYS A 321 -53.32 -55.53 -63.45
CA LYS A 321 -52.64 -56.24 -62.35
C LYS A 321 -51.61 -55.34 -61.64
N VAL A 322 -51.42 -55.63 -60.35
CA VAL A 322 -50.33 -55.17 -59.48
C VAL A 322 -49.00 -55.79 -59.94
N LEU A 323 -47.92 -55.03 -59.91
CA LEU A 323 -46.58 -55.59 -59.68
C LEU A 323 -45.87 -54.75 -58.61
N GLU A 324 -45.66 -55.37 -57.45
CA GLU A 324 -44.77 -54.90 -56.40
C GLU A 324 -43.32 -54.86 -56.90
N THR A 325 -42.53 -53.91 -56.40
CA THR A 325 -41.16 -54.25 -55.99
C THR A 325 -40.74 -53.37 -54.81
N GLU A 326 -40.32 -54.05 -53.74
CA GLU A 326 -39.77 -53.56 -52.49
C GLU A 326 -38.47 -52.73 -52.63
N GLN A 327 -38.44 -51.62 -51.89
CA GLN A 327 -37.52 -51.29 -50.79
C GLN A 327 -36.00 -51.62 -50.90
N LYS A 328 -35.14 -50.59 -50.72
CA LYS A 328 -34.30 -50.49 -49.50
C LYS A 328 -33.60 -49.11 -49.31
N PRO A 329 -33.28 -48.72 -48.06
CA PRO A 329 -32.77 -47.41 -47.67
C PRO A 329 -31.29 -47.44 -47.21
N GLU A 330 -30.90 -46.36 -46.50
CA GLU A 330 -29.74 -46.17 -45.60
C GLU A 330 -28.44 -45.68 -46.29
N LYS A 331 -27.66 -44.73 -45.74
CA LYS A 331 -27.22 -44.61 -44.34
C LYS A 331 -26.81 -43.19 -43.95
N THR A 332 -27.01 -42.94 -42.65
CA THR A 332 -26.19 -42.24 -41.65
C THR A 332 -25.11 -41.26 -42.10
#